data_AF-A0A1G9ME75-F1
#
_entry.id   AF-A0A1G9ME75-F1
#
_cell.length_a   1.000
_cell.length_b   1.000
_cell.length_c   1.000
_cell.angle_alpha   90.00
_cell.angle_beta   90.00
_cell.angle_gamma   90.00
#
_symmetry.space_group_name_H-M   'P 1'
#
loop_
_entity.id
_entity.type
_entity.pdbx_description
1 polymer ?
#
loop_
_entity_poly.entity_id
_entity_poly.type
_entity_poly.pdbx_seq_one_letter_code
_entity_poly.pdbx_strand_id
1 'polypeptide(L)'
;MNLNTDNQPAGITGYRVREAMAQAALVQDLRGRQLSVLRNTYPGWDIDAPNDSSGAQSWTARLRIPLTFELMTAGAQQSVAQVDAIALASALAWQTALINNGRLYHRSRAGQ
;
A
#
# COMPACT_ATOMS: atom_id res chain seq x y z
N MET A 1 51.84 31.72 -14.73
CA MET A 1 51.81 31.63 -13.26
C MET A 1 50.52 30.91 -12.89
N ASN A 2 50.61 29.93 -11.99
CA ASN A 2 49.81 28.70 -11.94
C ASN A 2 48.29 28.81 -11.85
N LEU A 3 47.66 27.84 -12.53
CA LEU A 3 46.34 27.27 -12.32
C LEU A 3 46.15 26.85 -10.86
N ASN A 4 44.95 27.05 -10.30
CA ASN A 4 44.36 26.20 -9.26
C ASN A 4 42.85 26.47 -9.20
N THR A 5 42.18 25.97 -10.24
CA THR A 5 40.85 25.39 -10.10
C THR A 5 41.00 24.06 -9.34
N ASP A 6 39.93 23.57 -8.72
CA ASP A 6 39.82 22.30 -7.99
C ASP A 6 40.14 22.35 -6.49
N ASN A 7 39.14 22.80 -5.73
CA ASN A 7 38.91 22.20 -4.41
C ASN A 7 37.40 22.03 -4.18
N GLN A 8 36.76 21.20 -5.02
CA GLN A 8 35.46 20.60 -4.71
C GLN A 8 35.71 19.39 -3.80
N PRO A 9 35.16 19.31 -2.58
CA PRO A 9 35.39 18.16 -1.71
C PRO A 9 34.61 16.95 -2.21
N ALA A 10 35.27 16.08 -2.98
CA ALA A 10 34.74 14.81 -3.51
C ALA A 10 34.17 13.86 -2.42
N GLY A 11 34.49 14.09 -1.14
CA GLY A 11 34.00 13.29 -0.01
C GLY A 11 32.56 13.57 0.42
N ILE A 12 32.02 14.79 0.24
CA ILE A 12 30.69 15.14 0.75
C ILE A 12 29.57 14.51 -0.09
N THR A 13 29.77 14.43 -1.41
CA THR A 13 28.81 13.81 -2.34
C THR A 13 28.65 12.32 -2.08
N GLY A 14 29.76 11.59 -1.87
CA GLY A 14 29.73 10.15 -1.61
C GLY A 14 29.05 9.79 -0.27
N TYR A 15 29.25 10.61 0.76
CA TYR A 15 28.61 10.41 2.06
C TYR A 15 27.09 10.60 1.98
N ARG A 16 26.62 11.67 1.32
CA ARG A 16 25.18 11.94 1.18
C ARG A 16 24.46 10.90 0.32
N VAL A 17 25.12 10.37 -0.72
CA VAL A 17 24.56 9.28 -1.52
C VAL A 17 24.41 8.00 -0.69
N ARG A 18 25.39 7.67 0.16
CA ARG A 18 25.30 6.50 1.05
C ARG A 18 24.21 6.67 2.11
N GLU A 19 24.08 7.85 2.71
CA GLU A 19 22.99 8.14 3.66
C GLU A 19 21.61 8.04 2.99
N ALA A 20 21.45 8.63 1.80
CA ALA A 20 20.20 8.54 1.05
C ALA A 20 19.85 7.09 0.68
N MET A 21 20.83 6.29 0.28
CA MET A 21 20.64 4.86 0.01
C MET A 21 20.27 4.07 1.28
N ALA A 22 20.91 4.37 2.41
CA ALA A 22 20.59 3.73 3.68
C ALA A 22 19.17 4.09 4.15
N GLN A 23 18.78 5.36 4.02
CA GLN A 23 17.41 5.80 4.32
C GLN A 23 16.39 5.16 3.37
N ALA A 24 16.69 5.07 2.07
CA ALA A 24 15.83 4.40 1.11
C ALA A 24 15.64 2.92 1.43
N ALA A 25 16.72 2.22 1.83
CA ALA A 25 16.65 0.82 2.26
C ALA A 25 15.79 0.64 3.52
N LEU A 26 15.91 1.52 4.51
CA LEU A 26 15.08 1.49 5.72
C LEU A 26 13.60 1.72 5.41
N VAL A 27 13.28 2.69 4.55
CA VAL A 27 11.89 2.95 4.12
C VAL A 27 11.32 1.75 3.36
N GLN A 28 12.13 1.10 2.52
CA GLN A 28 11.72 -0.11 1.80
C GLN A 28 11.46 -1.29 2.73
N ASP A 29 12.30 -1.50 3.76
CA ASP A 29 12.10 -2.55 4.76
C ASP A 29 10.82 -2.34 5.57
N LEU A 30 10.59 -1.11 6.06
CA LEU A 30 9.36 -0.77 6.78
C LEU A 30 8.12 -1.03 5.92
N ARG A 31 8.17 -0.63 4.65
CA ARG A 31 7.09 -0.86 3.69
C ARG A 31 6.83 -2.35 3.46
N GLY A 32 7.89 -3.15 3.30
CA GLY A 32 7.79 -4.59 3.16
C GLY A 32 7.09 -5.23 4.36
N ARG A 33 7.42 -4.78 5.58
CA ARG A 33 6.75 -5.22 6.81
C ARG A 33 5.28 -4.80 6.85
N GLN A 34 4.96 -3.55 6.53
CA GLN A 34 3.57 -3.06 6.48
C GLN A 34 2.73 -3.84 5.46
N LEU A 35 3.28 -4.10 4.28
CA LEU A 35 2.62 -4.89 3.24
C LEU A 35 2.36 -6.33 3.72
N SER A 36 3.34 -6.94 4.39
CA SER A 36 3.19 -8.28 4.98
C SER A 36 2.07 -8.30 6.02
N VAL A 37 2.04 -7.33 6.94
CA VAL A 37 0.99 -7.21 7.96
C VAL A 37 -0.39 -7.06 7.32
N LEU A 38 -0.52 -6.20 6.30
CA LEU A 38 -1.79 -5.98 5.60
C LEU A 38 -2.28 -7.24 4.88
N ARG A 39 -1.39 -7.94 4.16
CA ARG A 39 -1.73 -9.20 3.47
C ARG A 39 -2.15 -10.30 4.45
N ASN A 40 -1.51 -10.36 5.61
CA ASN A 40 -1.85 -11.32 6.66
C ASN A 40 -3.18 -10.97 7.35
N THR A 41 -3.46 -9.69 7.56
CA THR A 41 -4.70 -9.23 8.20
C THR A 41 -5.92 -9.37 7.28
N TYR A 42 -5.72 -9.15 5.97
CA TYR A 42 -6.79 -9.13 4.99
C TYR A 42 -6.55 -10.15 3.85
N PRO A 43 -6.60 -11.47 4.12
CA PRO A 43 -6.24 -12.49 3.14
C PRO A 43 -7.19 -12.59 1.93
N GLY A 44 -8.38 -11.99 2.02
CA GLY A 44 -9.33 -11.87 0.92
C GLY A 44 -8.96 -10.79 -0.11
N TRP A 45 -7.95 -9.98 0.19
CA TRP A 45 -7.49 -8.88 -0.65
C TRP A 45 -6.09 -9.18 -1.18
N ASP A 46 -5.90 -8.90 -2.46
CA ASP A 46 -4.61 -8.84 -3.09
C ASP A 46 -4.08 -7.41 -2.99
N ILE A 47 -3.02 -7.21 -2.23
CA ILE A 47 -2.54 -5.89 -1.85
C ILE A 47 -1.18 -5.68 -2.48
N ASP A 48 -1.03 -4.59 -3.21
CA ASP A 48 0.21 -4.17 -3.84
C ASP A 48 0.60 -2.76 -3.41
N ALA A 49 1.90 -2.54 -3.39
CA ALA A 49 2.48 -1.25 -3.09
C ALA A 49 3.59 -1.02 -4.13
N PRO A 50 3.24 -0.69 -5.38
CA PRO A 50 4.23 -0.40 -6.41
C PRO A 50 5.09 0.79 -5.97
N ASN A 51 6.39 0.69 -6.23
CA ASN A 51 7.27 1.85 -6.18
C ASN A 51 7.27 2.41 -7.59
N ASP A 52 6.47 3.44 -7.84
CA ASP A 52 6.59 4.11 -9.13
C ASP A 52 7.95 4.83 -9.16
N SER A 53 8.68 4.66 -10.25
CA SER A 53 9.92 5.38 -10.57
C SER A 53 9.74 6.90 -10.57
N SER A 54 8.50 7.40 -10.62
CA SER A 54 8.15 8.82 -10.44
C SER A 54 8.12 9.31 -8.98
N GLY A 55 8.22 8.40 -8.01
CA GLY A 55 8.06 8.69 -6.58
C GLY A 55 6.60 8.76 -6.11
N ALA A 56 5.62 8.58 -7.01
CA ALA A 56 4.21 8.48 -6.64
C ALA A 56 3.95 7.17 -5.88
N GLN A 57 3.87 7.26 -4.55
CA GLN A 57 3.49 6.14 -3.70
C GLN A 57 1.99 5.92 -3.79
N SER A 58 1.59 4.80 -4.40
CA SER A 58 0.22 4.32 -4.35
C SER A 58 0.22 2.93 -3.74
N TRP A 59 -0.74 2.72 -2.85
CA TRP A 59 -1.10 1.43 -2.28
C TRP A 59 -2.41 1.02 -2.92
N THR A 60 -2.47 -0.18 -3.46
CA THR A 60 -3.67 -0.70 -4.11
C THR A 60 -4.06 -2.02 -3.46
N ALA A 61 -5.35 -2.25 -3.33
CA ALA A 61 -5.89 -3.50 -2.87
C ALA A 61 -7.05 -3.92 -3.77
N ARG A 62 -7.02 -5.15 -4.25
CA ARG A 62 -8.07 -5.75 -5.08
C ARG A 62 -8.70 -6.93 -4.36
N LEU A 63 -10.02 -6.97 -4.30
CA LEU A 63 -10.72 -8.10 -3.72
C LEU A 63 -10.54 -9.34 -4.61
N ARG A 64 -10.12 -10.46 -4.01
CA ARG A 64 -9.85 -11.72 -4.75
C ARG A 64 -11.11 -12.41 -5.25
N ILE A 65 -12.25 -12.12 -4.62
CA ILE A 65 -13.55 -12.64 -5.03
C ILE A 65 -14.31 -11.60 -5.85
N PRO A 66 -15.13 -12.04 -6.82
CA PRO A 66 -16.04 -11.14 -7.50
C PRO A 66 -17.06 -10.57 -6.51
N LEU A 67 -17.31 -9.26 -6.60
CA LEU A 67 -18.42 -8.63 -5.87
C LEU A 67 -19.75 -8.95 -6.54
N THR A 68 -20.76 -9.23 -5.72
CA THR A 68 -22.14 -9.33 -6.19
C THR A 68 -22.74 -7.94 -6.37
N PHE A 69 -23.80 -7.85 -7.18
CA PHE A 69 -24.51 -6.58 -7.39
C PHE A 69 -25.01 -5.95 -6.09
N GLU A 70 -25.57 -6.74 -5.17
CA GLU A 70 -26.02 -6.24 -3.86
C GLU A 70 -24.88 -5.60 -3.05
N LEU A 71 -23.70 -6.24 -3.01
CA LEU A 71 -22.55 -5.68 -2.30
C LEU A 71 -22.06 -4.38 -2.95
N MET A 72 -22.08 -4.29 -4.27
CA MET A 72 -21.75 -3.04 -4.97
C MET A 72 -22.74 -1.93 -4.64
N THR A 73 -24.04 -2.23 -4.57
CA THR A 73 -25.06 -1.24 -4.17
C THR A 73 -24.95 -0.82 -2.71
N ALA A 74 -24.39 -1.68 -1.85
CA ALA A 74 -24.05 -1.35 -0.46
C ALA A 74 -22.78 -0.50 -0.32
N GLY A 75 -22.13 -0.13 -1.44
CA GLY A 75 -20.92 0.67 -1.46
C GLY A 75 -19.62 -0.13 -1.38
N ALA A 76 -19.68 -1.46 -1.53
CA ALA A 76 -18.47 -2.26 -1.62
C ALA A 76 -17.78 -2.03 -2.98
N GLN A 77 -16.45 -1.89 -2.94
CA GLN A 77 -15.62 -1.65 -4.10
C GLN A 77 -14.66 -2.81 -4.33
N GLN A 78 -14.52 -3.22 -5.59
CA GLN A 78 -13.66 -4.36 -5.94
C GLN A 78 -12.17 -3.98 -5.87
N SER A 79 -11.85 -2.70 -5.99
CA SER A 79 -10.49 -2.18 -5.90
C SER A 79 -10.48 -0.88 -5.11
N VAL A 80 -9.47 -0.73 -4.25
CA VAL A 80 -9.24 0.45 -3.43
C VAL A 80 -7.81 0.90 -3.66
N ALA A 81 -7.62 2.19 -3.93
CA ALA A 81 -6.30 2.81 -4.06
C ALA A 81 -6.18 3.92 -3.02
N GLN A 82 -5.05 3.98 -2.32
CA GLN A 82 -4.76 4.96 -1.28
C GLN A 82 -3.31 5.41 -1.35
N VAL A 83 -3.03 6.58 -0.77
CA VAL A 83 -1.70 7.19 -0.77
C VAL A 83 -0.74 6.54 0.24
N ASP A 84 -1.28 5.93 1.31
CA ASP A 84 -0.49 5.29 2.36
C ASP A 84 -1.17 4.03 2.93
N ALA A 85 -0.39 3.27 3.71
CA ALA A 85 -0.81 1.99 4.29
C ALA A 85 -1.93 2.11 5.33
N ILE A 86 -1.98 3.21 6.10
CA ILE A 86 -2.97 3.42 7.17
C ILE A 86 -4.32 3.79 6.56
N ALA A 87 -4.32 4.68 5.56
CA ALA A 87 -5.50 4.98 4.77
C ALA A 87 -6.04 3.71 4.08
N LEU A 88 -5.16 2.88 3.52
CA LEU A 88 -5.55 1.59 2.95
C LEU A 88 -6.15 0.65 3.99
N ALA A 89 -5.53 0.51 5.16
CA ALA A 89 -6.03 -0.35 6.24
C ALA A 89 -7.44 0.06 6.67
N SER A 90 -7.67 1.36 6.83
CA SER A 90 -8.97 1.92 7.22
C SER A 90 -10.04 1.63 6.16
N ALA A 91 -9.72 1.83 4.88
CA ALA A 91 -10.61 1.51 3.79
C ALA A 91 -10.90 0.00 3.70
N LEU A 92 -9.90 -0.86 3.89
CA LEU A 92 -10.05 -2.30 3.90
C LEU A 92 -10.90 -2.80 5.07
N ALA A 93 -10.75 -2.21 6.26
CA ALA A 93 -11.58 -2.51 7.42
C ALA A 93 -13.06 -2.20 7.12
N TRP A 94 -13.34 -1.03 6.53
CA TRP A 94 -14.69 -0.65 6.12
C TRP A 94 -15.27 -1.59 5.06
N GLN A 95 -14.51 -1.87 3.99
CA GLN A 95 -14.93 -2.78 2.93
C GLN A 95 -15.20 -4.20 3.45
N THR A 96 -14.36 -4.69 4.37
CA THR A 96 -14.55 -6.01 5.01
C THR A 96 -15.81 -6.05 5.86
N ALA A 97 -16.12 -4.96 6.58
CA ALA A 97 -17.36 -4.85 7.35
C ALA A 97 -18.61 -4.90 6.43
N LEU A 98 -18.59 -4.18 5.30
CA LEU A 98 -19.69 -4.22 4.32
C LEU A 98 -19.89 -5.62 3.75
N ILE A 99 -18.80 -6.29 3.35
CA ILE A 99 -18.86 -7.66 2.80
C ILE A 99 -19.39 -8.64 3.84
N ASN A 100 -18.93 -8.55 5.08
CA ASN A 100 -19.38 -9.43 6.15
C ASN A 100 -20.85 -9.21 6.52
N ASN A 101 -21.30 -7.94 6.61
CA ASN A 101 -22.70 -7.63 6.87
C ASN A 101 -23.60 -8.14 5.73
N GLY A 102 -23.24 -7.92 4.47
CA GLY A 102 -24.01 -8.44 3.33
C GLY A 102 -24.09 -9.98 3.30
N ARG A 103 -23.02 -10.67 3.69
CA ARG A 103 -23.02 -12.14 3.84
C ARG A 103 -23.93 -12.62 4.96
N LEU A 104 -23.97 -11.92 6.09
CA LEU A 104 -24.86 -12.25 7.21
C LEU A 104 -26.34 -12.12 6.80
N TYR A 105 -26.68 -11.07 6.03
CA TYR A 105 -28.02 -10.93 5.46
C TYR A 105 -28.39 -12.08 4.53
N HIS A 106 -27.47 -12.53 3.66
CA HIS A 106 -27.72 -13.67 2.78
C HIS A 106 -27.94 -14.98 3.52
N ARG A 107 -27.15 -15.25 4.58
CA ARG A 107 -27.30 -16.48 5.36
C ARG A 107 -28.63 -16.55 6.10
N SER A 108 -29.11 -15.42 6.63
CA SER A 108 -30.39 -15.36 7.35
C SER A 108 -31.61 -15.52 6.44
N ARG A 109 -31.48 -15.26 5.13
CA ARG A 109 -32.59 -15.36 4.17
C ARG A 109 -32.73 -16.76 3.54
N ALA A 110 -31.70 -17.59 3.59
CA ALA A 110 -31.69 -18.96 3.06
C ALA A 110 -32.12 -20.03 4.08
N GLY A 111 -32.54 -19.62 5.28
CA GLY A 111 -32.97 -20.49 6.39
C GLY A 111 -34.44 -20.33 6.79
N GLN A 112 -35.30 -19.78 5.93
CA GLN A 112 -36.76 -19.76 6.11
C GLN A 112 -37.46 -20.59 5.06
#